data_AF-A0AAD4TCM9-F1
#
_entry.id   AF-A0AAD4TCM9-F1
#
_cell.length_a   1.000
_cell.length_b   1.000
_cell.length_c   1.000
_cell.angle_alpha   90.00
_cell.angle_beta   90.00
_cell.angle_gamma   90.00
#
_symmetry.space_group_name_H-M   'P 1'
#
loop_
_entity.id
_entity.type
_entity.pdbx_description
1 polymer ?
#
loop_
_entity_poly.entity_id
_entity_poly.type
_entity_poly.pdbx_seq_one_letter_code
_entity_poly.pdbx_strand_id
1 'polypeptide(L)'
;MDSEGKKFGRGPRELTGAVDLINHYKLWAHHDFFCKRSLPLSISDTHYLHSVVGDTEIRKGEGMELDQLRQTTSYTRETKARIQPFDMDILKQAFLLKETTPIDLPS
;
A
#
# COMPACT_ATOMS: atom_id res chain seq x y z
N MET A 1 23.20 -31.28 -40.02
CA MET A 1 22.08 -30.38 -40.33
C MET A 1 22.21 -29.21 -39.39
N ASP A 2 22.62 -28.10 -39.97
CA ASP A 2 23.41 -27.05 -39.34
C ASP A 2 22.57 -26.08 -38.51
N SER A 3 23.11 -25.70 -37.34
CA SER A 3 22.56 -24.66 -36.46
C SER A 3 22.89 -23.27 -36.99
N GLU A 4 22.45 -22.96 -38.21
CA GLU A 4 22.63 -21.67 -38.85
C GLU A 4 21.29 -20.90 -38.86
N GLY A 5 21.27 -19.75 -38.19
CA GLY A 5 20.27 -18.72 -38.47
C GLY A 5 19.37 -18.30 -37.31
N LYS A 6 19.91 -17.53 -36.36
CA LYS A 6 19.14 -16.46 -35.70
C LYS A 6 20.06 -15.36 -35.17
N LYS A 7 20.70 -14.65 -36.09
CA LYS A 7 21.34 -13.36 -35.81
C LYS A 7 20.25 -12.27 -35.84
N PHE A 8 19.86 -11.79 -34.67
CA PHE A 8 19.16 -10.51 -34.52
C PHE A 8 19.72 -9.78 -33.31
N GLY A 9 20.17 -8.54 -33.52
CA GLY A 9 20.57 -7.55 -32.50
C GLY A 9 21.93 -7.80 -31.84
N ARG A 10 22.84 -6.83 -31.90
CA ARG A 10 24.13 -6.81 -31.18
C ARG A 10 23.93 -6.35 -29.73
N GLY A 11 22.88 -6.83 -29.07
CA GLY A 11 22.45 -6.44 -27.72
C GLY A 11 21.88 -7.63 -26.96
N PRO A 12 21.65 -7.51 -25.64
CA PRO A 12 20.99 -8.56 -24.87
C PRO A 12 19.67 -8.90 -25.54
N ARG A 13 19.43 -10.18 -25.81
CA ARG A 13 18.17 -10.66 -26.42
C ARG A 13 17.00 -10.13 -25.60
N GLU A 14 16.17 -9.29 -26.22
CA GLU A 14 14.91 -8.87 -25.62
C GLU A 14 14.07 -10.12 -25.32
N LEU A 15 13.47 -10.14 -24.13
CA LEU A 15 12.57 -11.23 -23.75
C LEU A 15 11.31 -11.11 -24.60
N THR A 16 11.22 -11.95 -25.63
CA THR A 16 10.04 -12.03 -26.49
C THR A 16 8.87 -12.70 -25.78
N GLY A 17 7.64 -12.50 -26.27
CA GLY A 17 6.43 -13.12 -25.71
C GLY A 17 6.39 -14.66 -25.72
N ALA A 18 7.37 -15.32 -26.33
CA ALA A 18 7.56 -16.77 -26.28
C ALA A 18 8.31 -17.25 -25.03
N VAL A 19 8.88 -16.33 -24.23
CA VAL A 19 9.60 -16.65 -22.99
C VAL A 19 8.62 -16.60 -21.82
N ASP A 20 8.63 -17.64 -20.98
CA ASP A 20 7.90 -17.63 -19.71
C ASP A 20 8.54 -16.62 -18.73
N LEU A 21 7.97 -15.42 -18.70
CA LEU A 21 8.43 -14.33 -17.85
C LEU A 21 8.20 -14.60 -16.36
N ILE A 22 7.18 -15.39 -15.99
CA ILE A 22 6.89 -15.73 -14.60
C ILE A 22 8.04 -16.57 -14.04
N ASN A 23 8.46 -17.59 -14.80
CA ASN A 23 9.58 -18.42 -14.40
C ASN A 23 10.92 -17.67 -14.48
N HIS A 24 11.14 -16.90 -15.56
CA HIS A 24 12.38 -16.14 -15.77
C HIS A 24 12.65 -15.16 -14.63
N TYR A 25 11.64 -14.43 -14.17
CA TYR A 25 11.76 -13.48 -13.06
C TYR A 25 11.44 -14.09 -11.69
N LYS A 26 11.25 -15.41 -11.61
CA LYS A 26 10.93 -16.14 -10.36
C LYS A 26 9.70 -15.58 -9.63
N LEU A 27 8.70 -15.14 -10.39
CA LEU A 27 7.48 -14.52 -9.88
C LEU A 27 6.40 -15.53 -9.48
N TRP A 28 6.71 -16.84 -9.50
CA TRP A 28 5.76 -17.91 -9.18
C TRP A 28 5.03 -17.71 -7.85
N ALA A 29 5.74 -17.30 -6.80
CA ALA A 29 5.12 -17.06 -5.49
C ALA A 29 4.10 -15.90 -5.53
N HIS A 30 4.42 -14.82 -6.24
CA HIS A 30 3.53 -13.67 -6.39
C HIS A 30 2.34 -14.02 -7.28
N HIS A 31 2.58 -14.72 -8.38
CA HIS A 31 1.53 -15.18 -9.28
C HIS A 31 0.54 -16.11 -8.56
N ASP A 32 1.03 -17.06 -7.76
CA ASP A 32 0.17 -17.95 -6.98
C ASP A 32 -0.65 -17.19 -5.92
N PHE A 33 0.00 -16.25 -5.23
CA PHE A 33 -0.62 -15.46 -4.18
C PHE A 33 -1.70 -14.50 -4.70
N PHE A 34 -1.45 -13.80 -5.81
CA PHE A 34 -2.35 -12.76 -6.33
C PHE A 34 -3.36 -13.28 -7.35
N CYS A 35 -3.00 -14.23 -8.21
CA CYS A 35 -3.82 -14.59 -9.37
C CYS A 35 -4.71 -15.82 -9.16
N LYS A 36 -4.40 -16.70 -8.21
CA LYS A 36 -5.15 -17.97 -8.02
C LYS A 36 -6.09 -17.99 -6.83
N ARG A 37 -6.14 -16.91 -6.05
CA ARG A 37 -7.02 -16.81 -4.87
C ARG A 37 -8.34 -16.19 -5.26
N SER A 38 -9.44 -16.81 -4.84
CA SER A 38 -10.75 -16.16 -4.87
C SER A 38 -10.70 -14.88 -4.05
N LEU A 39 -11.33 -13.81 -4.53
CA LEU A 39 -11.44 -12.58 -3.77
C LEU A 39 -12.19 -12.88 -2.45
N PRO A 40 -11.70 -12.38 -1.30
CA PRO A 40 -12.38 -12.55 -0.04
C PRO A 40 -13.74 -11.83 -0.05
N LEU A 41 -14.75 -12.44 0.58
CA LEU A 41 -16.12 -11.90 0.62
C LEU A 41 -16.23 -10.72 1.58
N SER A 42 -15.46 -10.73 2.66
CA SER A 42 -15.33 -9.63 3.61
C SER A 42 -13.93 -9.03 3.57
N ILE A 43 -13.83 -7.73 3.84
CA ILE A 43 -12.56 -7.02 4.01
C ILE A 43 -11.77 -7.60 5.20
N SER A 44 -12.45 -8.04 6.25
CA SER A 44 -11.83 -8.66 7.42
C SER A 44 -11.15 -9.99 7.09
N ASP A 45 -11.62 -10.69 6.05
CA ASP A 45 -11.04 -11.95 5.60
C ASP A 45 -9.81 -11.73 4.69
N THR A 46 -9.46 -10.48 4.39
CA THR A 46 -8.29 -10.17 3.58
C THR A 46 -6.99 -10.46 4.34
N HIS A 47 -5.97 -10.90 3.60
CA HIS A 47 -4.67 -11.29 4.16
C HIS A 47 -4.01 -10.20 5.03
N TYR A 48 -4.25 -8.92 4.77
CA TYR A 48 -3.61 -7.83 5.50
C TYR A 48 -4.43 -7.33 6.70
N LEU A 49 -5.72 -7.65 6.76
CA LEU A 49 -6.62 -7.11 7.77
C LEU A 49 -7.13 -8.17 8.75
N HIS A 50 -6.90 -9.46 8.47
CA HIS A 50 -7.31 -10.57 9.33
C HIS A 50 -6.75 -10.52 10.76
N SER A 51 -5.63 -9.81 10.98
CA SER A 51 -4.98 -9.68 12.28
C SER A 51 -5.29 -8.35 12.98
N VAL A 52 -6.11 -7.49 12.37
CA VAL A 52 -6.54 -6.23 13.01
C VAL A 52 -7.56 -6.61 14.09
N VAL A 53 -7.10 -6.57 15.35
CA VAL A 53 -7.91 -6.97 16.51
C VAL A 53 -8.82 -5.82 16.93
N GLY A 54 -10.11 -6.12 17.09
CA GLY A 54 -11.14 -5.20 17.59
C GLY A 54 -12.30 -5.05 16.60
N ASP A 55 -13.49 -4.70 17.09
CA ASP A 55 -14.67 -4.31 16.28
C ASP A 55 -14.41 -2.96 15.60
N THR A 56 -13.44 -2.95 14.69
CA THR A 56 -13.11 -1.79 13.88
C THR A 56 -13.82 -1.94 12.55
N GLU A 57 -14.91 -1.19 12.38
CA GLU A 57 -15.55 -1.06 11.07
C GLU A 57 -14.54 -0.43 10.10
N ILE A 58 -14.02 -1.25 9.18
CA ILE A 58 -13.07 -0.79 8.17
C ILE A 58 -13.85 -0.03 7.10
N ARG A 59 -13.71 1.29 7.09
CA ARG A 59 -14.34 2.18 6.12
C ARG A 59 -13.28 2.90 5.29
N LYS A 60 -13.66 3.22 4.05
CA LYS A 60 -12.85 4.11 3.22
C LYS A 60 -12.92 5.52 3.80
N GLY A 61 -11.77 6.11 4.12
CA GLY A 61 -11.70 7.53 4.48
C GLY A 61 -12.00 8.40 3.26
N GLU A 62 -13.19 8.98 3.19
CA GLU A 62 -13.52 9.95 2.13
C GLU A 62 -12.61 11.18 2.24
N GLY A 63 -12.02 11.60 1.11
CA GLY A 63 -11.08 12.72 1.08
C GLY A 63 -9.69 12.45 1.68
N MET A 64 -9.43 11.24 2.20
CA MET A 64 -8.12 10.86 2.76
C MET A 64 -7.23 10.24 1.67
N GLU A 65 -6.52 11.07 0.91
CA GLU A 65 -5.58 10.61 -0.11
C GLU A 65 -4.13 10.73 0.39
N LEU A 66 -3.45 9.59 0.57
CA LEU A 66 -2.05 9.57 1.02
C LEU A 66 -1.09 10.23 0.02
N ASP A 67 -1.45 10.30 -1.26
CA ASP A 67 -0.62 10.95 -2.28
C ASP A 67 -0.50 12.48 -2.06
N GLN A 68 -1.44 13.10 -1.34
CA GLN A 68 -1.34 14.50 -0.92
C GLN A 68 -0.17 14.71 0.04
N LEU A 69 0.11 13.74 0.91
CA LEU A 69 1.26 13.81 1.84
C LEU A 69 2.60 13.81 1.09
N ARG A 70 2.66 13.17 -0.08
CA ARG A 70 3.89 13.08 -0.90
C ARG A 70 4.21 14.41 -1.59
N GLN A 71 3.20 15.10 -2.10
CA GLN A 71 3.37 16.36 -2.85
C GLN A 71 3.81 17.53 -1.97
N THR A 72 3.44 17.55 -0.70
CA THR A 72 3.91 18.59 0.24
C THR A 72 5.43 18.63 0.34
N THR A 73 6.14 17.52 0.10
CA THR A 73 7.60 17.43 0.23
C THR A 73 8.39 18.21 -0.83
N SER A 74 7.80 18.55 -1.97
CA SER A 74 8.51 19.25 -3.05
C SER A 74 8.51 20.78 -2.90
N TYR A 75 7.48 21.37 -2.26
CA TYR A 75 7.39 22.82 -2.04
C TYR A 75 7.88 23.27 -0.65
N THR A 76 7.89 22.38 0.36
CA THR A 76 8.43 22.68 1.71
C THR A 76 9.86 22.20 1.89
N ARG A 77 10.71 22.26 0.85
CA ARG A 77 12.14 21.95 0.98
C ARG A 77 12.93 23.07 1.68
N GLU A 78 12.32 24.25 1.90
CA GLU A 78 12.99 25.38 2.55
C GLU A 78 12.66 25.54 4.05
N THR A 79 11.52 25.04 4.52
CA THR A 79 11.19 25.02 5.95
C THR A 79 11.08 23.58 6.40
N LYS A 80 12.06 23.13 7.18
CA LYS A 80 12.02 21.86 7.93
C LYS A 80 10.70 21.81 8.71
N ALA A 81 9.66 21.20 8.16
CA ALA A 81 8.40 20.93 8.82
C ALA A 81 8.65 19.82 9.86
N ARG A 82 9.36 20.18 10.92
CA ARG A 82 9.51 19.35 12.11
C ARG A 82 8.15 19.37 12.78
N ILE A 83 7.59 18.18 12.99
CA ILE A 83 6.47 18.02 13.91
C ILE A 83 6.92 18.65 15.23
N GLN A 84 6.22 19.69 15.65
CA GLN A 84 6.52 20.34 16.93
C GLN A 84 6.23 19.33 18.05
N PRO A 85 7.05 19.31 19.11
CA PRO A 85 6.75 18.46 20.26
C PRO A 85 5.37 18.82 20.79
N PHE A 86 4.57 17.78 21.03
CA PHE A 86 3.25 17.98 21.60
C PHE A 86 3.35 18.37 23.07
N ASP A 87 2.48 19.27 23.50
CA ASP A 87 2.25 19.52 24.91
C ASP A 87 1.37 18.41 25.48
N MET A 88 1.99 17.52 26.26
CA MET A 88 1.32 16.36 26.85
C MET A 88 0.31 16.75 27.93
N ASP A 89 0.49 17.87 28.61
CA ASP A 89 -0.42 18.30 29.68
C ASP A 89 -1.70 18.88 29.09
N ILE A 90 -1.57 19.65 28.00
CA ILE A 90 -2.72 20.13 27.21
C ILE A 90 -3.46 18.94 26.58
N LEU A 91 -2.76 17.99 25.97
CA LEU A 91 -3.37 16.79 25.40
C LEU A 91 -4.15 16.01 26.47
N LYS A 92 -3.55 15.74 27.64
CA LYS A 92 -4.24 15.06 28.74
C LYS A 92 -5.52 15.76 29.15
N GLN A 93 -5.49 17.08 29.34
CA GLN A 93 -6.68 17.86 29.70
C GLN A 93 -7.77 17.79 28.62
N ALA A 94 -7.39 17.88 27.34
CA ALA A 94 -8.33 17.79 26.23
C ALA A 94 -8.98 16.40 26.10
N PHE A 95 -8.21 15.32 26.31
CA PHE A 95 -8.73 13.96 26.26
C PHE A 95 -9.56 13.57 27.50
N LEU A 96 -9.24 14.12 28.68
CA LEU A 96 -10.07 14.00 29.89
C LEU A 96 -11.48 14.58 29.71
N LEU A 97 -11.61 15.68 28.96
CA LEU A 97 -12.91 16.30 28.67
C LEU A 97 -13.76 15.45 27.70
N LYS A 98 -13.12 14.75 26.76
CA LYS A 98 -13.80 14.04 25.66
C LYS A 98 -14.41 12.69 26.06
N GLU A 99 -13.99 12.11 27.19
CA GLU A 99 -14.56 10.87 27.74
C GLU A 99 -16.00 11.08 28.28
N THR A 100 -16.46 12.34 28.37
CA THR A 100 -17.79 12.70 28.87
C THR A 100 -18.85 12.93 27.78
N THR A 101 -18.51 12.79 26.49
CA THR A 101 -19.47 12.99 25.38
C THR A 101 -19.38 11.87 24.35
N PRO A 102 -20.51 11.23 23.96
CA PRO A 102 -20.51 10.22 22.91
C PRO A 102 -20.06 10.83 21.59
N ILE A 103 -19.13 10.17 20.91
CA ILE A 103 -18.64 10.56 19.59
C ILE A 103 -19.57 9.91 18.57
N ASP A 104 -20.48 10.71 18.02
CA ASP A 104 -21.34 10.27 16.91
C ASP A 104 -20.54 10.44 15.61
N LEU A 105 -20.22 9.32 14.96
CA LEU A 105 -19.58 9.34 13.64
C LEU A 105 -20.67 9.35 12.57
N PRO A 106 -20.59 10.24 11.55
CA PRO A 106 -21.54 10.22 10.44
C PRO A 106 -21.46 8.89 9.68
N SER A 107 -22.64 8.34 9.37
CA SER A 107 -22.86 7.10 8.60
C SER A 107 -22.38 7.20 7.17
#